data_AF-K2ARN0-F1
#
_entry.id   AF-K2ARN0-F1
#
_cell.length_a   1.000
_cell.length_b   1.000
_cell.length_c   1.000
_cell.angle_alpha   90.00
_cell.angle_beta   90.00
_cell.angle_gamma   90.00
#
_symmetry.space_group_name_H-M   'P 1'
#
loop_
_entity.id
_entity.type
_entity.pdbx_description
1 polymer ?
#
loop_
_entity_poly.entity_id
_entity_poly.type
_entity_poly.pdbx_seq_one_letter_code
_entity_poly.pdbx_strand_id
1 'polypeptide(L)' 'MNIYKYVAGSRHTLNEGSAKVVSGKWQELRVEAKGNDIRGYLNGKLVVETRDDTFKAGKIGLWTKADSVTCFDDVKATAQ' A
#
# COMPACT_ATOMS: atom_id res chain seq x y z
N MET A 1 6.48 5.66 1.24
CA MET A 1 5.31 4.84 0.87
C MET A 1 4.43 5.67 -0.03
N ASN A 2 4.13 5.14 -1.21
CA ASN A 2 3.41 5.89 -2.23
C ASN A 2 2.13 5.12 -2.56
N ILE A 3 1.03 5.84 -2.72
CA ILE A 3 -0.26 5.27 -3.11
C ILE A 3 -0.50 5.66 -4.57
N TYR A 4 -0.68 4.63 -5.40
CA TYR A 4 -0.99 4.77 -6.81
C TYR A 4 -2.34 4.11 -7.09
N LYS A 5 -3.05 4.63 -8.08
CA LYS A 5 -4.15 3.93 -8.74
C LYS A 5 -3.83 3.67 -10.21
N TYR A 6 -4.40 2.60 -10.73
CA TYR A 6 -4.29 2.27 -12.15
C TYR A 6 -5.69 2.24 -12.77
N VAL A 7 -5.93 3.08 -13.77
CA VAL A 7 -7.20 3.13 -14.50
C VAL A 7 -6.90 2.89 -15.97
N ALA A 8 -7.52 1.86 -16.56
CA ALA A 8 -7.27 1.45 -17.95
C ALA A 8 -5.77 1.30 -18.29
N GLY A 9 -4.97 0.75 -17.36
CA GLY A 9 -3.53 0.56 -17.52
C GLY A 9 -2.66 1.79 -17.25
N SER A 10 -3.26 2.98 -17.07
CA SER A 10 -2.53 4.21 -16.75
C SER A 10 -2.34 4.36 -15.24
N ARG A 11 -1.11 4.65 -14.81
CA ARG A 11 -0.76 4.91 -13.40
C ARG A 11 -1.01 6.37 -13.03
N HIS A 12 -1.67 6.59 -11.91
CA HIS A 12 -1.85 7.90 -11.28
C HIS A 12 -1.37 7.87 -9.83
N THR A 13 -0.55 8.84 -9.44
CA THR A 13 -0.16 9.05 -8.05
C THR A 13 -1.30 9.73 -7.30
N LEU A 14 -1.72 9.15 -6.16
CA LEU A 14 -2.73 9.74 -5.29
C LEU A 14 -2.09 10.54 -4.15
N ASN A 15 -1.08 9.97 -3.49
CA ASN A 15 -0.27 10.67 -2.51
C ASN A 15 1.05 9.93 -2.26
N GLU A 16 2.04 10.63 -1.73
CA GLU A 16 3.37 10.12 -1.42
C GLU A 16 3.74 10.50 0.01
N GLY A 17 4.32 9.56 0.74
CA GLY A 17 4.81 9.75 2.09
C GLY A 17 6.26 9.31 2.22
N SER A 18 7.07 10.08 2.92
CA SER A 18 8.48 9.74 3.14
C SER A 18 8.64 8.84 4.36
N ALA A 19 9.33 7.72 4.18
CA ALA A 19 9.76 6.85 5.27
C ALA A 19 11.06 6.15 4.88
N LYS A 20 11.95 5.97 5.87
CA LYS A 20 13.18 5.20 5.68
C LYS A 20 12.85 3.71 5.72
N VAL A 21 13.20 3.00 4.65
CA VAL A 21 13.12 1.53 4.56
C VAL A 21 14.55 1.00 4.60
N VAL A 22 14.86 0.14 5.56
CA VAL A 22 16.21 -0.42 5.72
C VAL A 22 16.29 -1.74 4.95
N SER A 23 17.26 -1.84 4.04
CA SER A 23 17.49 -3.05 3.26
C SER A 23 17.88 -4.24 4.15
N GLY A 24 17.42 -5.44 3.80
CA GLY A 24 17.70 -6.67 4.55
C GLY A 24 17.04 -6.75 5.93
N LYS A 25 16.10 -5.85 6.23
CA LYS A 25 15.32 -5.86 7.48
C LYS A 25 13.84 -5.98 7.16
N TRP A 26 13.16 -6.87 7.88
CA TRP A 26 11.70 -6.94 7.86
C TRP A 26 11.10 -5.59 8.24
N GLN A 27 10.04 -5.23 7.51
CA GLN A 27 9.23 -4.04 7.76
C GLN A 27 7.78 -4.49 7.82
N GLU A 28 7.00 -3.94 8.75
CA GLU A 28 5.56 -4.13 8.75
C GLU A 28 4.91 -3.09 7.85
N LEU A 29 4.30 -3.54 6.74
CA LEU A 29 3.49 -2.70 5.88
C LEU A 29 2.01 -2.95 6.19
N ARG A 30 1.25 -1.88 6.45
CA ARG A 30 -0.18 -1.98 6.72
C ARG A 30 -0.94 -0.92 5.95
N VAL A 31 -2.04 -1.32 5.34
CA VAL A 31 -2.96 -0.46 4.61
C VAL A 31 -4.33 -0.56 5.26
N GLU A 32 -4.96 0.58 5.57
CA GLU A 32 -6.38 0.65 5.87
C GLU A 32 -7.10 1.35 4.71
N ALA A 33 -8.14 0.71 4.17
CA ALA A 33 -9.05 1.33 3.22
C ALA A 33 -10.47 1.25 3.82
N LYS A 34 -11.05 2.41 4.17
CA LYS A 34 -12.37 2.53 4.80
C LYS A 34 -13.19 3.57 4.05
N GLY A 35 -14.23 3.13 3.34
CA GLY A 35 -14.93 4.00 2.40
C GLY A 35 -13.94 4.50 1.35
N ASN A 36 -13.78 5.82 1.25
CA ASN A 36 -12.80 6.45 0.36
C ASN A 36 -11.50 6.87 1.06
N ASP A 37 -11.40 6.73 2.38
CA ASP A 37 -10.18 7.04 3.13
C ASP A 37 -9.19 5.86 3.02
N ILE A 38 -7.96 6.17 2.58
CA ILE A 38 -6.87 5.21 2.44
C ILE A 38 -5.68 5.68 3.27
N ARG A 39 -5.23 4.85 4.20
CA ARG A 39 -4.08 5.11 5.08
C ARG A 39 -3.01 4.05 4.94
N GLY A 40 -1.77 4.50 4.84
CA GLY A 40 -0.60 3.67 4.72
C GLY A 40 0.33 3.83 5.92
N TYR A 41 0.70 2.71 6.52
CA TYR A 41 1.57 2.64 7.69
C TYR A 41 2.81 1.82 7.39
N LEU A 42 3.94 2.24 7.96
CA LEU A 42 5.18 1.48 7.98
C LEU A 42 5.66 1.35 9.43
N ASN A 43 5.83 0.12 9.90
CA ASN A 43 6.22 -0.18 11.28
C ASN A 43 5.33 0.54 12.30
N GLY A 44 4.01 0.42 12.15
CA GLY A 44 3.01 1.07 13.00
C GLY A 44 2.85 2.59 12.82
N LYS A 45 3.78 3.30 12.16
CA LYS A 45 3.70 4.75 11.96
C LYS A 45 2.88 5.09 10.71
N LEU A 46 1.94 6.03 10.81
CA LEU A 46 1.25 6.58 9.64
C LEU A 46 2.25 7.34 8.75
N VAL A 47 2.35 6.94 7.48
CA VAL A 47 3.30 7.53 6.52
C VAL A 47 2.59 8.32 5.43
N VAL A 48 1.41 7.87 5.01
CA VAL A 48 0.64 8.48 3.92
C VAL A 48 -0.85 8.29 4.16
N GLU A 49 -1.63 9.30 3.82
CA GLU A 49 -3.10 9.27 3.86
C GLU A 49 -3.64 9.96 2.61
N THR A 50 -4.70 9.43 2.02
CA THR A 50 -5.35 10.03 0.85
C THR A 50 -6.82 9.63 0.79
N ARG A 51 -7.58 10.29 -0.08
CA ARG A 51 -8.96 9.94 -0.40
C ARG A 51 -9.11 9.64 -1.88
N ASP A 52 -9.82 8.56 -2.20
CA ASP A 52 -10.15 8.20 -3.59
C ASP A 52 -11.44 7.37 -3.68
N ASP A 53 -12.33 7.77 -4.58
CA ASP A 53 -13.65 7.14 -4.79
C ASP A 53 -13.72 6.27 -6.06
N THR A 54 -12.58 5.99 -6.72
CA THR A 54 -12.54 5.33 -8.03
C THR A 54 -12.97 3.86 -7.94
N PHE A 55 -12.51 3.14 -6.91
CA PHE A 55 -12.76 1.71 -6.73
C PHE A 55 -13.46 1.44 -5.40
N LYS A 56 -14.62 0.78 -5.45
CA LYS A 56 -15.45 0.50 -4.26
C LYS A 56 -15.18 -0.87 -3.63
N ALA A 57 -14.67 -1.83 -4.41
CA ALA A 57 -14.39 -3.19 -3.98
C ALA A 57 -13.37 -3.84 -4.92
N GLY A 58 -12.71 -4.90 -4.44
CA GLY A 58 -11.70 -5.62 -5.21
C GLY A 58 -11.13 -6.81 -4.44
N LYS A 59 -10.10 -7.44 -5.02
CA LYS A 59 -9.33 -8.50 -4.36
C LYS A 59 -8.07 -7.91 -3.73
N ILE A 60 -7.53 -8.62 -2.73
CA ILE A 60 -6.24 -8.30 -2.11
C ILE A 60 -5.17 -9.16 -2.78
N GLY A 61 -4.02 -8.56 -3.06
CA GLY A 61 -2.88 -9.22 -3.66
C GLY A 61 -1.56 -8.54 -3.30
N LEU A 62 -0.48 -9.29 -3.44
CA LEU A 62 0.89 -8.82 -3.23
C LEU A 62 1.58 -8.76 -4.59
N TRP A 63 2.45 -7.77 -4.75
CA TRP A 63 3.18 -7.54 -5.98
C TRP A 63 4.57 -7.01 -5.66
N THR A 64 5.57 -7.45 -6.43
CA THR A 64 6.94 -6.97 -6.36
C THR A 64 7.32 -6.35 -7.70
N LYS A 65 8.19 -5.35 -7.66
CA LYS A 65 8.80 -4.83 -8.88
C LYS A 65 9.84 -5.84 -9.38
N ALA A 66 9.92 -6.03 -10.69
CA ALA A 66 10.61 -7.13 -11.36
C ALA A 66 12.02 -7.48 -10.84
N ASP A 67 12.83 -6.47 -10.53
CA ASP A 67 14.23 -6.61 -10.09
C ASP A 67 14.40 -6.69 -8.56
N SER A 68 13.30 -6.67 -7.80
CA SER A 68 13.33 -6.68 -6.34
C SER A 68 13.31 -8.10 -5.79
N VAL A 69 14.33 -8.45 -5.01
CA VAL A 69 14.29 -9.63 -4.13
C VAL A 69 13.50 -9.24 -2.89
N THR A 70 12.24 -9.69 -2.81
CA THR A 70 11.31 -9.36 -1.72
C THR A 70 10.69 -10.63 -1.17
N CYS A 71 10.68 -10.76 0.15
CA CYS A 71 9.96 -11.81 0.86
C CYS A 71 8.73 -11.20 1.54
N PHE A 72 7.63 -11.95 1.60
CA PHE A 72 6.45 -11.62 2.39
C PHE A 72 6.22 -12.71 3.42
N ASP A 73 5.84 -12.31 4.63
CA ASP A 73 5.44 -13.20 5.71
C ASP A 73 4.30 -12.55 6.51
N ASP A 74 3.57 -13.32 7.31
CA ASP A 74 2.47 -12.87 8.17
C ASP A 74 1.37 -12.05 7.46
N VAL A 75 1.08 -12.40 6.20
CA VAL A 75 0.08 -11.70 5.39
C VAL A 75 -1.31 -11.94 5.97
N LYS A 76 -1.94 -10.86 6.47
CA LYS A 76 -3.30 -10.88 7.01
C LYS A 76 -4.16 -9.86 6.27
N ALA A 77 -5.36 -10.30 5.90
CA ALA A 77 -6.36 -9.48 5.25
C ALA A 77 -7.67 -9.65 6.00
N THR A 78 -8.31 -8.53 6.34
CA THR A 78 -9.65 -8.53 6.93
C THR A 78 -10.52 -7.58 6.12
N ALA A 79 -11.74 -8.03 5.81
CA ALA A 79 -12.79 -7.23 5.22
C ALA A 79 -14.01 -7.37 6.14
N GLN A 80 -14.70 -6.27 6.38
CA GLN A 80 -15.98 -6.24 7.09
C GLN A 80 -17.12 -6.07 6.09
#